data_AF-A0A5T0CAH2-F1
#
_entry.id   AF-A0A5T0CAH2-F1
#
_cell.length_a   1.000
_cell.length_b   1.000
_cell.length_c   1.000
_cell.angle_alpha   90.00
_cell.angle_beta   90.00
_cell.angle_gamma   90.00
#
_symmetry.space_group_name_H-M   'P 1'
#
loop_
_entity.id
_entity.type
_entity.pdbx_description
1 polymer ?
#
loop_
_entity_poly.entity_id
_entity_poly.type
_entity_poly.pdbx_seq_one_letter_code
_entity_poly.pdbx_strand_id
1 'polypeptide(L)' 'MAIIVAALLAQQISLENSLAATLGTSVGGVVTAVLASLSTNIEGKKLAFANCIFNFGIAFLIVLIFPYFIHFLIFYPLR' A
#
# COMPACT_ATOMS: atom_id res chain seq x y z
N MET A 1 -1.56 3.75 9.63
CA MET A 1 -0.27 4.42 9.36
C MET A 1 0.29 5.20 10.54
N ALA A 2 -0.42 6.19 11.11
CA ALA A 2 0.13 7.02 12.20
C ALA A 2 0.71 6.23 13.38
N ILE A 3 0.00 5.18 13.83
CA ILE A 3 0.45 4.31 14.93
C ILE A 3 1.71 3.50 14.54
N ILE A 4 1.81 3.05 13.29
CA ILE A 4 2.97 2.29 12.79
C ILE A 4 4.22 3.19 12.78
N VAL A 5 4.07 4.43 12.30
CA VAL A 5 5.15 5.43 12.30
C VAL A 5 5.57 5.78 13.73
N ALA A 6 4.60 6.01 14.63
CA ALA A 6 4.89 6.29 16.03
C ALA A 6 5.64 5.13 16.71
N ALA A 7 5.25 3.88 16.44
CA ALA A 7 5.92 2.70 16.97
C ALA A 7 7.36 2.55 16.42
N LEU A 8 7.59 2.88 15.15
CA LEU A 8 8.94 2.90 14.56
C LEU A 8 9.81 3.99 15.20
N LEU A 9 9.28 5.21 15.38
CA LEU A 9 9.98 6.33 16.01
C LEU A 9 10.30 6.07 17.49
N ALA A 10 9.43 5.34 18.18
CA ALA A 10 9.66 4.87 19.55
C ALA A 10 10.57 3.63 19.61
N GLN A 11 11.12 3.18 18.48
CA GLN A 11 11.92 1.95 18.33
C GLN A 11 11.25 0.68 18.88
N GLN A 12 9.91 0.65 18.94
CA GLN A 12 9.14 -0.50 19.40
C GLN A 12 9.06 -1.61 18.34
N ILE A 13 9.16 -1.24 17.07
CA ILE A 13 9.16 -2.15 15.92
C ILE A 13 10.32 -1.82 15.00
N SER A 14 10.86 -2.83 14.30
CA SER A 14 11.92 -2.63 13.32
C SER A 14 11.39 -1.97 12.04
N LEU A 15 12.31 -1.46 11.21
CA LEU A 15 11.96 -0.91 9.90
C LEU A 15 11.26 -1.96 9.02
N GLU A 16 11.75 -3.20 9.00
CA GLU A 16 11.15 -4.29 8.22
C GLU A 16 9.74 -4.61 8.70
N ASN A 17 9.52 -4.66 10.03
CA ASN A 17 8.19 -4.88 10.60
C ASN A 17 7.24 -3.71 10.29
N SER A 18 7.73 -2.47 10.36
CA SER A 18 6.93 -1.27 10.05
C SER A 18 6.55 -1.20 8.56
N LEU A 19 7.46 -1.63 7.67
CA LEU A 19 7.22 -1.70 6.24
C LEU A 19 6.20 -2.79 5.92
N ALA A 20 6.38 -3.99 6.48
CA ALA A 20 5.42 -5.08 6.33
C ALA A 20 4.03 -4.71 6.83
N ALA A 21 3.93 -4.05 8.00
CA ALA A 21 2.66 -3.57 8.54
C ALA A 21 2.02 -2.49 7.65
N THR A 22 2.82 -1.52 7.16
CA THR A 22 2.38 -0.46 6.26
C THR A 22 1.79 -1.07 4.98
N LEU A 23 2.50 -2.00 4.33
CA LEU A 23 2.01 -2.74 3.17
C LEU A 23 0.76 -3.57 3.51
N GLY A 24 0.71 -4.20 4.67
CA GLY A 24 -0.46 -4.94 5.14
C GLY A 24 -1.70 -4.05 5.25
N THR A 25 -1.57 -2.80 5.71
CA THR A 25 -2.71 -1.89 5.82
C THR A 25 -3.29 -1.43 4.48
N SER A 26 -2.48 -1.29 3.42
CA SER A 26 -3.01 -0.96 2.09
C SER A 26 -3.80 -2.13 1.49
N VAL A 27 -3.27 -3.36 1.61
CA VAL A 27 -3.98 -4.58 1.19
C VAL A 27 -5.24 -4.81 2.03
N GLY A 28 -5.16 -4.64 3.34
CA GLY A 28 -6.31 -4.75 4.24
C GLY A 28 -7.44 -3.76 3.94
N GLY A 29 -7.10 -2.55 3.46
CA GLY A 29 -8.07 -1.57 2.99
C GLY A 29 -8.88 -2.05 1.78
N VAL A 30 -8.22 -2.72 0.83
CA VAL A 30 -8.91 -3.32 -0.33
C VAL A 30 -9.85 -4.44 0.10
N VAL A 31 -9.39 -5.35 0.97
CA VAL A 31 -10.21 -6.45 1.48
C VAL A 31 -11.43 -5.92 2.22
N THR A 32 -11.23 -4.93 3.08
CA THR A 32 -12.34 -4.29 3.83
C THR A 32 -13.33 -3.61 2.90
N ALA A 33 -12.87 -2.91 1.86
CA ALA A 33 -13.75 -2.30 0.86
C ALA A 33 -14.58 -3.33 0.09
N VAL A 34 -13.98 -4.46 -0.28
CA VAL A 34 -14.70 -5.58 -0.93
C VAL A 34 -15.75 -6.15 0.01
N LEU A 35 -15.40 -6.43 1.27
CA LEU A 35 -16.35 -6.94 2.27
C LEU A 35 -17.50 -5.96 2.53
N ALA A 36 -17.19 -4.67 2.68
CA ALA A 36 -18.19 -3.61 2.84
C ALA A 36 -19.16 -3.56 1.65
N SER A 37 -18.65 -3.79 0.44
CA SER A 37 -19.46 -3.75 -0.78
C SER A 37 -20.53 -4.84 -0.86
N LEU A 38 -20.35 -5.97 -0.17
CA LEU A 38 -21.29 -7.10 -0.18
C LEU A 38 -22.67 -6.71 0.36
N SER A 39 -22.72 -5.78 1.31
CA SER A 39 -23.96 -5.31 1.95
C SER A 39 -24.55 -4.04 1.30
N THR A 40 -23.99 -3.58 0.17
CA THR A 40 -24.38 -2.31 -0.48
C THR A 40 -25.06 -2.51 -1.83
N ASN A 41 -25.54 -1.41 -2.41
CA ASN A 41 -26.18 -1.37 -3.72
C ASN A 41 -25.18 -1.61 -4.88
N ILE A 42 -25.69 -1.65 -6.11
CA ILE A 42 -24.90 -1.91 -7.33
C ILE A 42 -23.77 -0.88 -7.50
N GLU A 43 -24.00 0.36 -7.10
CA GLU A 43 -22.97 1.42 -7.17
C GLU A 43 -21.83 1.18 -6.18
N GLY A 44 -22.15 0.76 -4.94
CA GLY A 44 -21.15 0.40 -3.93
C GLY A 44 -20.28 -0.78 -4.36
N LYS A 45 -20.86 -1.78 -5.03
CA LYS A 45 -20.12 -2.90 -5.63
C LYS A 45 -19.20 -2.44 -6.76
N LYS A 46 -19.68 -1.57 -7.65
CA LYS A 46 -18.86 -1.00 -8.74
C LYS A 46 -17.69 -0.18 -8.19
N LEU A 47 -17.92 0.61 -7.14
CA LEU A 47 -16.90 1.40 -6.47
C LEU A 47 -15.82 0.51 -5.82
N ALA A 48 -16.22 -0.54 -5.11
CA ALA A 48 -15.27 -1.48 -4.51
C ALA A 48 -14.45 -2.25 -5.55
N PHE A 49 -15.06 -2.62 -6.67
CA PHE A 49 -14.35 -3.24 -7.78
C PHE A 49 -13.33 -2.29 -8.42
N ALA A 50 -13.71 -1.03 -8.66
CA ALA A 50 -12.80 0.01 -9.15
C ALA A 50 -11.64 0.26 -8.18
N ASN A 51 -11.93 0.34 -6.87
CA ASN A 51 -10.92 0.48 -5.82
C ASN A 51 -9.92 -0.70 -5.82
N CYS A 52 -10.42 -1.92 -5.99
CA CYS A 52 -9.61 -3.12 -6.06
C CYS A 52 -8.66 -3.07 -7.27
N ILE A 53 -9.21 -2.82 -8.48
CA ILE A 53 -8.43 -2.72 -9.72
C ILE A 53 -7.36 -1.63 -9.61
N PHE A 54 -7.70 -0.48 -9.02
CA PHE A 54 -6.77 0.64 -8.87
C PHE A 54 -5.62 0.28 -7.92
N ASN A 55 -5.90 -0.29 -6.76
CA ASN A 55 -4.88 -0.67 -5.79
C ASN A 55 -3.92 -1.74 -6.35
N PHE A 56 -4.46 -2.78 -7.00
CA PHE A 56 -3.61 -3.80 -7.64
C PHE A 56 -2.82 -3.23 -8.82
N GLY A 57 -3.42 -2.34 -9.62
CA GLY A 57 -2.74 -1.68 -10.72
C GLY A 57 -1.55 -0.84 -10.24
N ILE A 58 -1.74 -0.03 -9.20
CA ILE A 58 -0.65 0.75 -8.59
C ILE A 58 0.39 -0.15 -7.94
N ALA A 59 -0.01 -1.22 -7.24
CA ALA A 59 0.94 -2.17 -6.65
C ALA A 59 1.82 -2.83 -7.72
N PHE A 60 1.21 -3.28 -8.83
CA PHE A 60 1.92 -3.85 -9.96
C PHE A 60 2.87 -2.84 -10.62
N LEU A 61 2.40 -1.61 -10.84
CA LEU A 61 3.19 -0.52 -11.40
C LEU A 61 4.42 -0.24 -10.51
N ILE A 62 4.23 -0.16 -9.19
CA ILE A 62 5.32 0.07 -8.25
C ILE A 62 6.32 -1.08 -8.28
N VAL A 63 5.88 -2.34 -8.25
CA VAL A 63 6.78 -3.49 -8.33
C VAL A 63 7.64 -3.44 -9.60
N LEU A 64 7.08 -2.97 -10.72
CA LEU A 64 7.80 -2.83 -11.98
C LEU A 64 8.77 -1.64 -12.00
N ILE A 65 8.36 -0.48 -11.48
CA ILE A 65 9.13 0.78 -11.57
C ILE A 65 10.16 0.92 -10.45
N PHE A 66 9.85 0.44 -9.24
CA PHE A 66 10.69 0.60 -8.06
C PHE A 66 12.16 0.15 -8.24
N PRO A 67 12.48 -0.99 -8.87
CA PRO A 67 13.88 -1.36 -9.12
C PRO A 67 14.60 -0.36 -10.04
N TYR A 68 13.93 0.16 -11.07
CA TYR A 68 14.49 1.21 -11.95
C TYR A 68 14.70 2.51 -11.18
N PHE A 69 13.80 2.86 -10.27
CA PHE A 69 13.92 4.02 -9.41
C PHE A 69 15.14 3.91 -8.48
N ILE A 70 15.35 2.75 -7.84
CA ILE A 70 16.53 2.50 -7.01
C ILE A 70 17.81 2.59 -7.85
N HIS A 71 17.82 1.98 -9.04
CA HIS A 71 18.97 2.06 -9.94
C HIS A 71 19.27 3.50 -10.36
N PHE A 72 18.24 4.29 -10.66
CA PHE A 72 18.37 5.72 -10.99
C PHE A 72 18.96 6.53 -9.82
N LEU A 73 18.48 6.31 -8.59
CA LEU A 73 18.99 6.98 -7.39
C LEU A 73 20.46 6.64 -7.09
N ILE A 74 20.87 5.40 -7.36
CA ILE A 74 22.28 4.98 -7.19
C ILE A 74 23.17 5.60 -8.29
N PHE A 75 22.66 5.71 -9.51
CA PHE A 75 23.42 6.24 -10.67
C PHE A 75 23.59 7.76 -10.65
N TYR A 76 22.57 8.50 -10.20
CA TYR A 76 22.68 9.92 -9.89
C TYR A 76 22.77 10.09 -8.38
N PRO A 77 23.95 9.93 -7.76
CA PRO A 77 24.12 10.32 -6.37
C PRO A 77 23.84 11.81 -6.30
N LEU A 78 22.68 12.18 -5.76
CA LEU A 78 22.42 13.54 -5.31
C LEU A 78 23.53 13.87 -4.30
N ARG A 79 24.50 14.66 -4.74
CA ARG A 79 25.41 15.40 -3.87
C ARG A 79 24.63 16.49 -3.15
#